data_AF-A0A7X6CA92-F1
#
_entry.id   AF-A0A7X6CA92-F1
#
_cell.length_a   1.000
_cell.length_b   1.000
_cell.length_c   1.000
_cell.angle_alpha   90.00
_cell.angle_beta   90.00
_cell.angle_gamma   90.00
#
_symmetry.space_group_name_H-M   'P 1'
#
loop_
_entity.id
_entity.type
_entity.pdbx_description
1 polymer ?
#
loop_
_entity_poly.entity_id
_entity_poly.type
_entity_poly.pdbx_seq_one_letter_code
_entity_poly.pdbx_strand_id
1 'polypeptide(L)'
;MSERIRFHLDENVKSAVARELRRRGIDVTTTMEAGLLAQSDESQLAFICEQKRVIMTHDDDFLTIASLSSEHPGIAYCKQGTRSIGQIIEALVLIYEVYAPQEMVGRV
;
A
#
# COMPACT_ATOMS: atom_id res chain seq x y z
N MET A 1 3.06 14.62 -17.57
CA MET A 1 2.27 14.47 -16.34
C MET A 1 3.06 13.53 -15.44
N SER A 2 3.52 14.01 -14.28
CA SER A 2 4.21 13.16 -13.31
C SER A 2 3.22 12.15 -12.75
N GLU A 3 3.47 10.86 -12.94
CA GLU A 3 2.68 9.81 -12.29
C GLU A 3 2.82 9.98 -10.76
N ARG A 4 1.70 10.00 -10.03
CA ARG A 4 1.67 10.10 -8.56
C ARG A 4 1.50 8.71 -7.96
N ILE A 5 1.92 8.54 -6.71
CA ILE A 5 1.75 7.27 -5.99
C ILE A 5 0.27 6.93 -5.89
N ARG A 6 -0.02 5.65 -6.12
CA ARG A 6 -1.34 5.03 -5.93
C ARG A 6 -1.18 3.96 -4.88
N PHE A 7 -2.16 3.83 -3.98
CA PHE A 7 -2.09 2.83 -2.91
C PHE A 7 -3.02 1.65 -3.17
N HIS A 8 -2.63 0.50 -2.63
CA HIS A 8 -3.50 -0.64 -2.38
C HIS A 8 -3.51 -0.92 -0.88
N LEU A 9 -4.68 -0.96 -0.24
CA LEU A 9 -4.81 -1.25 1.19
C LEU A 9 -5.21 -2.71 1.38
N ASP A 10 -4.40 -3.42 2.15
CA ASP A 10 -4.67 -4.79 2.56
C ASP A 10 -5.99 -4.90 3.37
N GLU A 11 -6.57 -6.11 3.43
CA GLU A 11 -7.85 -6.40 4.07
C GLU A 11 -7.89 -6.04 5.56
N ASN A 12 -6.74 -6.09 6.23
CA ASN A 12 -6.62 -5.77 7.64
C ASN A 12 -6.54 -4.27 7.93
N VAL A 13 -6.43 -3.43 6.90
CA VAL A 13 -6.38 -1.98 7.05
C VAL A 13 -7.79 -1.41 7.14
N LYS A 14 -8.02 -0.56 8.14
CA LYS A 14 -9.34 0.03 8.38
C LYS A 14 -9.80 0.86 7.17
N SER A 15 -11.02 0.63 6.70
CA SER A 15 -11.63 1.33 5.55
C SER A 15 -11.68 2.86 5.68
N ALA A 16 -11.64 3.38 6.91
CA ALA A 16 -11.50 4.81 7.17
C ALA A 16 -10.23 5.41 6.52
N VAL A 17 -9.12 4.67 6.48
CA VAL A 17 -7.88 5.09 5.82
C VAL A 17 -8.12 5.29 4.32
N ALA A 18 -8.73 4.31 3.65
CA ALA A 18 -9.07 4.40 2.22
C ALA A 18 -9.95 5.63 1.93
N ARG A 19 -10.98 5.84 2.76
CA ARG A 19 -11.92 6.95 2.61
C ARG A 19 -11.24 8.31 2.75
N GLU A 20 -10.40 8.50 3.77
CA GLU A 20 -9.74 9.78 3.99
C GLU A 20 -8.66 10.09 2.93
N LEU A 21 -7.93 9.08 2.45
CA LEU A 21 -6.98 9.25 1.34
C LEU A 21 -7.70 9.64 0.05
N ARG A 22 -8.81 8.97 -0.27
CA ARG A 22 -9.64 9.32 -1.45
C ARG A 22 -10.22 10.73 -1.39
N ARG A 23 -10.63 11.19 -0.20
CA ARG A 23 -11.08 12.59 -0.01
C ARG A 23 -9.99 13.62 -0.34
N ARG A 24 -8.72 13.22 -0.26
CA ARG A 24 -7.57 14.04 -0.65
C ARG A 24 -7.18 13.88 -2.13
N GLY A 25 -7.98 13.15 -2.91
CA GLY A 25 -7.72 12.91 -4.34
C GLY A 25 -6.65 11.84 -4.61
N ILE A 26 -6.25 11.07 -3.59
CA ILE A 26 -5.28 9.99 -3.74
C ILE A 26 -6.01 8.74 -4.26
N ASP A 27 -5.47 8.12 -5.30
CA ASP A 27 -6.00 6.88 -5.87
C ASP A 27 -5.64 5.70 -4.95
N VAL A 28 -6.68 5.05 -4.41
CA VAL A 28 -6.58 3.95 -3.47
C VAL A 28 -7.53 2.84 -3.88
N THR A 29 -7.03 1.61 -3.95
CA THR A 29 -7.84 0.39 -3.99
C THR A 29 -7.74 -0.36 -2.67
N THR A 30 -8.70 -1.23 -2.38
CA THR A 30 -8.65 -2.15 -1.23
C THR A 30 -8.72 -3.59 -1.73
N THR A 31 -8.18 -4.54 -0.96
CA THR A 31 -8.30 -5.97 -1.25
C THR A 31 -9.76 -6.41 -1.49
N MET A 32 -10.70 -5.85 -0.72
CA MET A 32 -12.14 -6.07 -0.89
C MET A 32 -12.66 -5.62 -2.27
N GLU A 33 -12.33 -4.41 -2.71
CA GLU A 33 -12.81 -3.89 -4.00
C GLU A 33 -12.11 -4.54 -5.20
N ALA A 34 -10.87 -4.99 -5.01
CA ALA A 34 -10.11 -5.71 -6.04
C ALA A 34 -10.54 -7.19 -6.17
N GLY A 35 -11.44 -7.68 -5.32
CA GLY A 35 -11.85 -9.09 -5.32
C GLY A 35 -10.74 -10.03 -4.83
N LEU A 36 -9.79 -9.51 -4.04
CA LEU A 36 -8.60 -10.24 -3.58
C LEU A 36 -8.73 -10.75 -2.13
N LEU A 37 -9.93 -10.68 -1.54
CA LEU A 37 -10.15 -11.17 -0.16
C LEU A 37 -9.73 -12.62 -0.01
N ALA A 38 -8.94 -12.89 1.04
CA ALA A 38 -8.38 -14.21 1.32
C ALA A 38 -7.63 -14.87 0.14
N GLN A 39 -7.18 -14.08 -0.85
CA GLN A 39 -6.25 -14.57 -1.87
C GLN A 39 -4.83 -14.65 -1.29
N SER A 40 -3.96 -15.41 -1.95
CA SER A 40 -2.58 -15.57 -1.51
C SER A 40 -1.76 -14.29 -1.67
N ASP A 41 -0.66 -14.19 -0.93
CA ASP A 41 0.28 -13.06 -1.07
C ASP A 41 0.80 -12.94 -2.50
N GLU A 42 1.02 -14.04 -3.23
CA GLU A 42 1.43 -13.98 -4.64
C GLU A 42 0.39 -13.29 -5.51
N SER A 43 -0.91 -13.47 -5.21
CA SER A 43 -2.00 -12.85 -5.95
C SER A 43 -2.08 -11.35 -5.65
N GLN A 44 -1.88 -10.97 -4.39
CA GLN A 44 -1.78 -9.57 -3.96
C GLN A 44 -0.56 -8.89 -4.60
N LEU A 45 0.59 -9.55 -4.60
CA LEU A 45 1.82 -9.07 -5.23
C LEU A 45 1.66 -8.88 -6.73
N ALA A 46 1.11 -9.87 -7.43
CA ALA A 46 0.85 -9.78 -8.85
C ALA A 46 -0.05 -8.58 -9.17
N PHE A 47 -1.12 -8.38 -8.39
CA PHE A 47 -2.01 -7.24 -8.55
C PHE A 47 -1.29 -5.90 -8.34
N ILE A 48 -0.54 -5.74 -7.25
CA ILE A 48 0.13 -4.46 -6.98
C ILE A 48 1.21 -4.17 -8.02
N CYS A 49 1.91 -5.19 -8.53
CA CYS A 49 2.91 -5.05 -9.58
C CYS A 49 2.28 -4.68 -10.93
N GLU A 50 1.21 -5.36 -11.34
CA GLU A 50 0.46 -5.05 -12.56
C GLU A 50 -0.12 -3.64 -12.50
N GLN A 51 -0.74 -3.28 -11.37
CA GLN A 51 -1.37 -1.99 -11.17
C GLN A 51 -0.38 -0.91 -10.74
N LYS A 52 0.91 -1.22 -10.53
CA LYS A 52 1.94 -0.30 -10.02
C LYS A 52 1.47 0.51 -8.82
N ARG A 53 1.02 -0.17 -7.76
CA ARG A 53 0.47 0.43 -6.53
C ARG A 53 1.34 0.10 -5.33
N VAL A 54 1.64 1.09 -4.49
CA VAL A 54 2.27 0.84 -3.18
C VAL A 54 1.27 0.14 -2.28
N ILE A 55 1.61 -1.03 -1.74
CA ILE A 55 0.72 -1.72 -0.79
C ILE A 55 0.92 -1.16 0.62
N MET A 56 -0.16 -0.91 1.34
CA MET A 56 -0.14 -0.68 2.78
C MET A 56 -0.68 -1.92 3.48
N THR A 57 0.14 -2.51 4.35
CA THR A 57 -0.19 -3.77 5.05
C THR A 57 0.26 -3.75 6.51
N HIS A 58 -0.39 -4.60 7.30
CA HIS A 58 0.01 -4.93 8.68
C HIS A 58 0.70 -6.29 8.79
N ASP A 59 0.70 -7.06 7.70
CA ASP A 59 1.26 -8.41 7.62
C ASP A 59 2.77 -8.36 7.43
N ASP A 60 3.51 -9.04 8.31
CA ASP A 60 4.97 -9.13 8.25
C ASP A 60 5.48 -10.11 7.19
N ASP A 61 4.66 -10.99 6.64
CA ASP A 61 5.05 -11.87 5.53
C ASP A 61 5.41 -11.07 4.27
N PHE A 62 4.81 -9.88 4.08
CA PHE A 62 5.22 -8.93 3.03
C PHE A 62 6.66 -8.40 3.22
N LEU A 63 7.19 -8.37 4.44
CA LEU A 63 8.60 -8.01 4.67
C LEU A 63 9.53 -9.12 4.18
N THR A 64 9.13 -10.38 4.36
CA THR A 64 9.87 -11.53 3.83
C THR A 64 9.90 -11.45 2.31
N ILE A 65 8.77 -11.16 1.67
CA ILE A 65 8.70 -10.96 0.21
C ILE A 65 9.63 -9.84 -0.25
N ALA A 66 9.61 -8.68 0.41
CA ALA A 66 10.47 -7.56 0.09
C ALA A 66 11.97 -7.88 0.21
N SER A 67 12.32 -8.79 1.13
CA SER A 67 13.71 -9.25 1.30
C SER A 67 14.16 -10.21 0.19
N LEU A 68 13.23 -10.91 -0.46
CA LEU A 68 13.50 -11.88 -1.52
C LEU A 68 13.58 -11.22 -2.89
N SER A 69 12.86 -10.12 -3.11
CA SER A 69 12.88 -9.37 -4.37
C SER A 69 12.63 -7.89 -4.14
N SER A 70 13.34 -7.05 -4.91
CA SER A 70 13.08 -5.61 -5.00
C SER A 70 12.14 -5.24 -6.16
N GLU A 71 11.60 -6.24 -6.87
CA GLU A 71 10.67 -6.07 -7.99
C GLU A 71 9.22 -5.87 -7.51
N HIS A 72 9.01 -4.89 -6.64
CA HIS A 72 7.68 -4.46 -6.21
C HIS A 72 7.57 -2.94 -6.28
N PRO A 73 6.36 -2.39 -6.50
CA PRO A 73 6.11 -0.95 -6.62
C PRO A 73 6.31 -0.15 -5.32
N GLY A 74 6.53 -0.85 -4.20
CA GLY A 74 6.72 -0.30 -2.87
C GLY A 74 5.77 -0.91 -1.85
N ILE A 75 6.22 -0.99 -0.61
CA ILE A 75 5.45 -1.48 0.53
C ILE A 75 5.49 -0.37 1.58
N ALA A 76 4.35 -0.11 2.20
CA ALA A 76 4.22 0.71 3.40
C ALA A 76 3.79 -0.25 4.51
N TYR A 77 4.66 -0.47 5.48
CA TYR A 77 4.40 -1.42 6.55
C TYR A 77 4.25 -0.72 7.90
N CYS A 78 3.27 -1.19 8.68
CA CYS A 78 3.30 -0.98 10.12
C CYS A 78 2.68 -2.13 10.88
N LYS A 79 3.30 -2.54 11.99
CA LYS A 79 2.73 -3.57 12.86
C LYS A 79 1.34 -3.17 13.35
N GLN A 80 0.39 -4.10 13.29
CA GLN A 80 -0.99 -3.86 13.71
C GLN A 80 -1.06 -3.31 15.15
N GLY A 81 -1.89 -2.29 15.37
CA GLY A 81 -2.09 -1.68 16.69
C GLY A 81 -0.98 -0.74 17.16
N THR A 82 0.13 -0.59 16.42
CA THR A 82 1.23 0.34 16.81
C THR A 82 1.01 1.78 16.37
N ARG A 83 0.12 2.01 15.39
CA ARG A 83 -0.24 3.34 14.90
C ARG A 83 -1.75 3.52 14.92
N SER A 84 -2.19 4.71 15.29
CA SER A 84 -3.58 5.13 15.13
C SER A 84 -3.93 5.31 13.65
N ILE A 85 -5.22 5.33 13.34
CA ILE A 85 -5.72 5.59 11.97
C ILE A 85 -5.17 6.94 11.44
N GLY A 86 -5.15 7.98 12.28
CA GLY A 86 -4.62 9.30 11.92
C GLY A 86 -3.14 9.25 11.54
N GLN A 87 -2.32 8.56 12.34
CA GLN A 87 -0.89 8.41 12.07
C GLN A 87 -0.61 7.62 10.77
N ILE A 88 -1.43 6.61 10.46
CA ILE A 88 -1.32 5.87 9.19
C ILE A 88 -1.64 6.81 8.03
N ILE A 89 -2.72 7.59 8.12
CA ILE A 89 -3.10 8.56 7.07
C ILE A 89 -2.00 9.59 6.86
N GLU A 90 -1.47 10.19 7.94
CA GLU A 90 -0.41 11.19 7.87
C GLU A 90 0.86 10.63 7.21
N ALA A 91 1.27 9.41 7.55
CA ALA A 91 2.43 8.75 6.96
C ALA A 91 2.24 8.47 5.46
N LEU A 92 1.07 7.95 5.06
CA LEU A 92 0.78 7.67 3.65
C LEU A 92 0.67 8.95 2.81
N VAL A 93 0.13 10.03 3.37
CA VAL A 93 0.13 11.35 2.73
C VAL A 93 1.56 11.88 2.59
N LEU A 94 2.40 11.73 3.60
CA LEU A 94 3.81 12.14 3.50
C LEU A 94 4.54 11.37 2.39
N ILE A 95 4.36 10.04 2.31
CA ILE A 95 4.93 9.22 1.23
C ILE A 95 4.45 9.74 -0.13
N TYR A 96 3.14 9.99 -0.28
CA TYR A 96 2.54 10.50 -1.51
C TYR A 96 3.08 11.87 -1.95
N GLU A 97 3.38 12.76 -1.00
CA GLU A 97 3.89 14.11 -1.30
C GLU A 97 5.39 14.16 -1.59
N VAL A 98 6.17 13.27 -0.97
CA VAL A 98 7.64 13.33 -1.02
C VAL A 98 8.23 12.43 -2.11
N TYR A 99 7.60 11.30 -2.42
CA TYR A 99 8.14 10.33 -3.38
C TYR A 99 7.38 10.31 -4.71
N ALA A 100 8.13 10.14 -5.79
CA ALA A 100 7.62 9.64 -7.07
C ALA A 100 7.46 8.10 -7.02
N PRO A 101 6.56 7.51 -7.83
CA PRO A 101 6.37 6.06 -7.89
C PRO A 101 7.66 5.27 -8.12
N GLN A 102 8.55 5.78 -8.98
CA GLN A 102 9.82 5.14 -9.31
C GLN A 102 10.78 5.12 -8.11
N GLU A 103 10.69 6.09 -7.20
CA GLU A 103 11.50 6.14 -6.00
C GLU A 103 11.01 5.13 -4.95
N MET A 104 9.75 4.70 -5.02
CA MET A 104 9.18 3.69 -4.12
C MET A 104 9.48 2.24 -4.53
N VAL A 105 9.94 2.01 -5.76
CA VAL A 105 10.24 0.66 -6.25
C VAL A 105 11.28 -0.01 -5.35
N GLY A 106 10.96 -1.22 -4.86
CA GLY A 106 11.81 -2.00 -3.96
C GLY A 106 11.95 -1.46 -2.55
N ARG A 107 11.16 -0.43 -2.15
CA ARG A 107 11.21 0.16 -0.81
C ARG A 107 10.12 -0.35 0.11
N VAL A 108 10.44 -0.42 1.40
CA VAL A 108 9.54 -0.73 2.52
C VAL A 108 9.54 0.43 3.51
#